data_AF-A0A1H9ZER7-F1
#
_entry.id   AF-A0A1H9ZER7-F1
#
_cell.length_a   1.000
_cell.length_b   1.000
_cell.length_c   1.000
_cell.angle_alpha   90.00
_cell.angle_beta   90.00
_cell.angle_gamma   90.00
#
_symmetry.space_group_name_H-M   'P 1'
#
loop_
_entity.id
_entity.type
_entity.pdbx_description
1 polymer ?
#
loop_
_entity_poly.entity_id
_entity_poly.type
_entity_poly.pdbx_seq_one_letter_code
_entity_poly.pdbx_strand_id
1 'polypeptide(L)'
;MKRVKLVVALLMVVAMLGCIPAAMAHQANCTETVNPHGKTVPPAGYSTLPGPKGGQNDDGFYNLSALAGPDIAWVNITVVDKGADNVYNTTDDTSFGPFLVNNSTKIHNTSYDFGLKIKYTEANGAEPSIKHMATFGKDNKGQSKAIEWHIKGQGDFAWVAEFYFEDGTLEGTVVTHCYVPPPPK
;
A
#
# COMPACT_ATOMS: atom_id res chain seq x y z
N MET A 1 -17.17 41.27 42.11
CA MET A 1 -17.14 39.79 41.98
C MET A 1 -17.60 39.23 40.62
N LYS A 2 -18.41 39.92 39.81
CA LYS A 2 -18.86 39.41 38.48
C LYS A 2 -17.76 39.37 37.39
N ARG A 3 -16.75 40.25 37.45
CA ARG A 3 -15.70 40.36 36.40
C ARG A 3 -14.65 39.24 36.43
N VAL A 4 -14.42 38.60 37.59
CA VAL A 4 -13.44 37.51 37.74
C VAL A 4 -13.96 36.20 37.12
N LYS A 5 -15.28 35.94 37.22
CA LYS A 5 -15.90 34.74 36.66
C LYS A 5 -15.88 34.71 35.12
N LEU A 6 -15.90 35.88 34.47
CA LEU A 6 -15.88 35.99 33.00
C LEU A 6 -14.49 35.73 32.41
N VAL A 7 -13.43 36.16 33.10
CA VAL A 7 -12.03 35.97 32.64
C VAL A 7 -11.59 34.51 32.73
N VAL A 8 -12.02 33.79 33.78
CA VAL A 8 -11.70 32.35 33.94
C VAL A 8 -12.41 31.50 32.87
N ALA A 9 -13.66 31.83 32.53
CA ALA A 9 -14.38 31.11 31.47
C ALA A 9 -13.75 31.32 30.08
N LEU A 10 -13.24 32.52 29.78
CA LEU A 10 -12.59 32.81 28.51
C LEU A 10 -11.23 32.09 28.36
N LEU A 11 -10.46 31.97 29.45
CA LEU A 11 -9.19 31.23 29.48
C LEU A 11 -9.37 29.72 29.26
N MET A 12 -10.47 29.14 29.77
CA MET A 12 -10.79 27.73 29.54
C MET A 12 -11.12 27.42 28.07
N VAL A 13 -11.78 28.33 27.36
CA VAL A 13 -12.14 28.14 25.94
C VAL A 13 -10.91 28.27 25.03
N VAL A 14 -9.96 29.16 25.36
CA VAL A 14 -8.70 29.31 24.60
C VAL A 14 -7.78 28.09 24.80
N ALA A 15 -7.78 27.46 25.97
CA ALA A 15 -7.00 26.25 26.23
C ALA A 15 -7.50 25.01 25.44
N MET A 16 -8.80 24.93 25.12
CA MET A 16 -9.34 23.82 24.32
C MET A 16 -9.16 23.99 22.81
N LEU A 17 -8.83 25.19 22.33
CA LEU A 17 -8.62 25.46 20.89
C LEU A 17 -7.18 25.14 20.40
N GLY A 18 -6.25 24.81 21.30
CA GLY A 18 -4.83 24.68 20.98
C GLY A 18 -4.33 23.27 20.66
N CYS A 19 -5.16 22.23 20.77
CA CYS A 19 -4.69 20.83 20.71
C CYS A 19 -5.62 19.89 19.93
N ILE A 20 -6.15 20.34 18.79
CA ILE A 20 -6.63 19.36 17.80
C ILE A 20 -5.47 19.16 16.83
N PRO A 21 -4.64 18.09 16.98
CA PRO A 21 -3.68 17.76 15.95
C PRO A 21 -4.46 17.59 14.65
N ALA A 22 -3.98 18.20 13.57
CA ALA A 22 -4.58 18.02 12.26
C ALA A 22 -4.54 16.53 11.94
N ALA A 23 -5.70 15.87 11.94
CA ALA A 23 -5.81 14.48 11.55
C ALA A 23 -5.27 14.37 10.12
N MET A 24 -4.11 13.73 9.98
CA MET A 24 -3.56 13.45 8.66
C MET A 24 -4.35 12.29 8.07
N ALA A 25 -5.02 12.52 6.94
CA ALA A 25 -5.68 11.45 6.23
C ALA A 25 -4.62 10.49 5.67
N HIS A 26 -4.67 9.22 6.09
CA HIS A 26 -3.83 8.18 5.51
C HIS A 26 -4.18 7.96 4.05
N GLN A 27 -3.19 7.62 3.25
CA GLN A 27 -3.36 7.35 1.82
C GLN A 27 -2.69 6.03 1.47
N ALA A 28 -3.26 5.33 0.50
CA ALA A 28 -2.71 4.10 -0.04
C ALA A 28 -2.64 4.22 -1.56
N ASN A 29 -1.45 4.09 -2.12
CA ASN A 29 -1.18 4.22 -3.54
C ASN A 29 -0.69 2.90 -4.12
N CYS A 30 -1.19 2.55 -5.29
CA CYS A 30 -0.70 1.45 -6.09
C CYS A 30 0.04 2.01 -7.30
N THR A 31 1.37 1.96 -7.29
CA THR A 31 2.18 2.50 -8.39
C THR A 31 2.93 1.39 -9.10
N GLU A 32 2.87 1.38 -10.43
CA GLU A 32 3.70 0.49 -11.23
C GLU A 32 5.18 0.77 -10.99
N THR A 33 6.01 -0.27 -10.95
CA THR A 33 7.45 -0.14 -10.75
C THR A 33 8.26 -0.98 -11.75
N VAL A 34 9.58 -0.78 -11.74
CA VAL A 34 10.50 -1.41 -12.70
C VAL A 34 10.63 -2.91 -12.41
N ASN A 35 10.54 -3.73 -13.45
CA ASN A 35 11.04 -5.11 -13.39
C ASN A 35 12.55 -5.09 -13.06
N PRO A 36 13.01 -5.66 -11.94
CA PRO A 36 14.41 -5.60 -11.53
C PRO A 36 15.41 -6.19 -12.54
N HIS A 37 14.95 -7.02 -13.47
CA HIS A 37 15.75 -7.63 -14.52
C HIS A 37 15.76 -6.81 -15.85
N GLY A 38 14.95 -5.75 -15.95
CA GLY A 38 14.86 -4.87 -17.12
C GLY A 38 15.56 -3.52 -16.89
N LYS A 39 16.16 -2.94 -17.94
CA LYS A 39 16.75 -1.57 -17.90
C LYS A 39 15.71 -0.45 -18.09
N THR A 40 14.44 -0.80 -18.31
CA THR A 40 13.33 0.12 -18.56
C THR A 40 12.12 -0.31 -17.74
N VAL A 41 11.35 0.63 -17.18
CA VAL A 41 10.00 0.36 -16.67
C VAL A 41 9.17 -0.03 -17.90
N PRO A 42 8.77 -1.30 -18.09
CA PRO A 42 7.77 -1.56 -19.09
C PRO A 42 6.42 -1.18 -18.48
N PRO A 43 5.58 -0.40 -19.17
CA PRO A 43 4.31 0.01 -18.58
C PRO A 43 3.44 -1.21 -18.28
N ALA A 44 2.87 -1.26 -17.07
CA ALA A 44 2.07 -2.39 -16.60
C ALA A 44 0.57 -2.21 -16.93
N GLY A 45 0.24 -1.44 -17.97
CA GLY A 45 -1.14 -1.29 -18.46
C GLY A 45 -2.01 -0.24 -17.74
N TYR A 46 -1.65 0.26 -16.55
CA TYR A 46 -2.36 1.38 -15.89
C TYR A 46 -2.00 2.73 -16.53
N SER A 47 -0.71 2.93 -16.81
CA SER A 47 -0.18 4.17 -17.38
C SER A 47 -0.17 4.21 -18.91
N THR A 48 -0.37 3.07 -19.58
CA THR A 48 -0.24 2.95 -21.04
C THR A 48 -1.31 2.05 -21.62
N LEU A 49 -2.11 2.60 -22.54
CA LEU A 49 -3.20 1.89 -23.21
C LEU A 49 -2.72 0.60 -23.89
N PRO A 50 -3.58 -0.44 -23.98
CA PRO A 50 -3.26 -1.67 -24.70
C PRO A 50 -2.88 -1.36 -26.16
N GLY A 51 -1.75 -1.90 -26.63
CA GLY A 51 -1.27 -1.72 -28.00
C GLY A 51 -0.23 -2.77 -28.39
N PRO A 52 0.31 -2.75 -29.62
CA PRO A 52 1.29 -3.74 -30.10
C PRO A 52 2.62 -3.77 -29.33
N LYS A 53 2.83 -2.76 -28.47
CA LYS A 53 3.95 -2.64 -27.52
C LYS A 53 3.47 -2.64 -26.05
N GLY A 54 2.18 -2.83 -25.81
CA GLY A 54 1.63 -3.03 -24.47
C GLY A 54 2.03 -4.43 -24.00
N GLY A 55 2.57 -4.53 -22.79
CA GLY A 55 2.99 -5.80 -22.21
C GLY A 55 4.43 -6.21 -22.56
N GLN A 56 5.42 -5.39 -22.20
CA GLN A 56 6.75 -5.95 -21.84
C GLN A 56 6.81 -6.34 -20.35
N ASN A 57 5.64 -6.31 -19.69
CA ASN A 57 5.46 -6.59 -18.28
C ASN A 57 4.26 -7.53 -18.08
N ASP A 58 4.37 -8.74 -18.62
CA ASP A 58 3.39 -9.83 -18.47
C ASP A 58 3.10 -10.13 -16.99
N ASP A 59 4.02 -9.67 -16.14
CA ASP A 59 3.95 -9.64 -14.70
C ASP A 59 3.88 -8.19 -14.24
N GLY A 60 2.78 -7.74 -13.65
CA GLY A 60 2.72 -6.39 -13.08
C GLY A 60 3.66 -6.26 -11.88
N PHE A 61 4.58 -5.30 -11.90
CA PHE A 61 5.39 -4.97 -10.72
C PHE A 61 4.81 -3.72 -10.07
N TYR A 62 4.55 -3.79 -8.76
CA TYR A 62 3.88 -2.72 -8.03
C TYR A 62 4.66 -2.34 -6.77
N ASN A 63 4.64 -1.04 -6.45
CA ASN A 63 4.97 -0.51 -5.16
C ASN A 63 3.66 -0.10 -4.45
N LEU A 64 3.28 -0.89 -3.44
CA LEU A 64 2.15 -0.61 -2.57
C LEU A 64 2.66 0.33 -1.48
N SER A 65 2.30 1.62 -1.58
CA SER A 65 2.81 2.67 -0.69
C SER A 65 1.69 3.22 0.17
N ALA A 66 1.89 3.18 1.48
CA ALA A 66 0.98 3.74 2.47
C ALA A 66 1.61 4.99 3.07
N LEU A 67 0.96 6.13 2.89
CA LEU A 67 1.36 7.39 3.52
C LEU A 67 0.60 7.56 4.82
N ALA A 68 1.35 7.79 5.89
CA ALA A 68 0.80 7.92 7.22
C ALA A 68 1.31 9.15 7.97
N GLY A 69 0.54 9.56 8.97
CA GLY A 69 0.93 10.58 9.95
C GLY A 69 2.12 10.16 10.83
N PRO A 70 2.68 11.07 11.64
CA PRO A 70 3.91 10.82 12.39
C PRO A 70 3.74 9.88 13.58
N ASP A 71 2.51 9.66 14.03
CA ASP A 71 2.19 8.82 15.19
C ASP A 71 2.00 7.33 14.82
N ILE A 72 1.99 7.01 13.52
CA ILE A 72 1.86 5.62 13.05
C ILE A 72 3.20 4.91 13.16
N ALA A 73 3.21 3.77 13.86
CA ALA A 73 4.40 2.98 14.13
C ALA A 73 4.64 1.91 13.05
N TRP A 74 3.59 1.26 12.56
CA TRP A 74 3.67 0.28 11.48
C TRP A 74 2.37 0.16 10.69
N VAL A 75 2.47 -0.47 9.52
CA VAL A 75 1.35 -0.76 8.63
C VAL A 75 1.31 -2.26 8.33
N ASN A 76 0.12 -2.86 8.43
CA ASN A 76 -0.13 -4.18 7.85
C ASN A 76 -0.70 -4.01 6.45
N ILE A 77 -0.09 -4.68 5.48
CA ILE A 77 -0.56 -4.70 4.09
C ILE A 77 -1.13 -6.09 3.79
N THR A 78 -2.37 -6.15 3.34
CA THR A 78 -2.98 -7.39 2.84
C THR A 78 -3.33 -7.20 1.37
N VAL A 79 -2.83 -8.08 0.51
CA VAL A 79 -3.17 -8.09 -0.93
C VAL A 79 -4.33 -9.05 -1.13
N VAL A 80 -5.38 -8.61 -1.80
CA VAL A 80 -6.60 -9.39 -2.06
C VAL A 80 -6.76 -9.54 -3.57
N ASP A 81 -6.53 -10.75 -4.07
CA ASP A 81 -6.96 -11.14 -5.42
C ASP A 81 -8.48 -11.08 -5.48
N LYS A 82 -9.03 -10.30 -6.43
CA LYS A 82 -10.49 -10.06 -6.57
C LYS A 82 -11.18 -11.17 -7.39
N GLY A 83 -10.61 -12.36 -7.38
CA GLY A 83 -11.08 -13.51 -8.13
C GLY A 83 -11.24 -13.25 -9.63
N ALA A 84 -12.10 -14.05 -10.27
CA ALA A 84 -12.34 -13.98 -11.71
C ALA A 84 -13.34 -12.88 -12.08
N ASP A 85 -14.18 -12.45 -11.13
CA ASP A 85 -15.18 -11.41 -11.35
C ASP A 85 -14.60 -9.99 -11.24
N ASN A 86 -13.37 -9.85 -10.74
CA ASN A 86 -12.67 -8.59 -10.49
C ASN A 86 -13.39 -7.66 -9.50
N VAL A 87 -14.26 -8.20 -8.64
CA VAL A 87 -15.02 -7.47 -7.63
C VAL A 87 -14.40 -7.72 -6.25
N TYR A 88 -14.11 -6.65 -5.52
CA TYR A 88 -13.59 -6.78 -4.15
C TYR A 88 -14.71 -7.13 -3.16
N ASN A 89 -14.35 -7.94 -2.16
CA ASN A 89 -15.20 -8.42 -1.07
C ASN A 89 -16.31 -9.37 -1.54
N THR A 90 -15.95 -10.29 -2.43
CA THR A 90 -16.79 -11.40 -2.89
C THR A 90 -16.26 -12.74 -2.36
N THR A 91 -16.97 -13.83 -2.67
CA THR A 91 -16.66 -15.17 -2.14
C THR A 91 -15.47 -15.84 -2.82
N ASP A 92 -15.04 -15.37 -3.98
CA ASP A 92 -13.88 -15.85 -4.73
C ASP A 92 -12.59 -15.05 -4.44
N ASP A 93 -12.66 -14.06 -3.55
CA ASP A 93 -11.49 -13.31 -3.09
C ASP A 93 -10.47 -14.20 -2.38
N THR A 94 -9.20 -14.03 -2.72
CA THR A 94 -8.08 -14.68 -2.02
C THR A 94 -7.15 -13.65 -1.41
N SER A 95 -7.01 -13.69 -0.09
CA SER A 95 -6.13 -12.78 0.66
C SER A 95 -4.72 -13.34 0.85
N PHE A 96 -3.73 -12.47 0.70
CA PHE A 96 -2.31 -12.73 0.96
C PHE A 96 -1.77 -11.71 1.96
N GLY A 97 -1.18 -12.19 3.05
CA GLY A 97 -0.69 -11.36 4.15
C GLY A 97 -1.29 -11.74 5.51
N PRO A 98 -1.24 -10.85 6.50
CA PRO A 98 -0.70 -9.49 6.42
C PRO A 98 0.83 -9.47 6.26
N PHE A 99 1.33 -8.53 5.46
CA PHE A 99 2.75 -8.18 5.37
C PHE A 99 3.02 -7.01 6.32
N LEU A 100 3.86 -7.24 7.33
CA LEU A 100 4.25 -6.20 8.27
C LEU A 100 5.28 -5.26 7.63
N VAL A 101 4.93 -3.98 7.51
CA VAL A 101 5.83 -2.93 7.04
C VAL A 101 6.11 -1.97 8.17
N ASN A 102 7.32 -2.06 8.74
CA ASN A 102 7.81 -1.21 9.83
C ASN A 102 8.99 -0.32 9.42
N ASN A 103 9.50 -0.50 8.20
CA ASN A 103 10.53 0.36 7.64
C ASN A 103 9.85 1.49 6.89
N SER A 104 9.80 2.66 7.52
CA SER A 104 9.27 3.87 6.89
C SER A 104 10.38 4.76 6.34
N THR A 105 10.12 5.39 5.20
CA THR A 105 10.93 6.51 4.73
C THR A 105 10.22 7.80 5.10
N LYS A 106 10.91 8.70 5.81
CA LYS A 106 10.37 10.02 6.10
C LYS A 106 10.34 10.84 4.80
N ILE A 107 9.14 11.15 4.30
CA ILE A 107 8.96 11.92 3.05
C ILE A 107 8.82 13.42 3.31
N HIS A 108 8.25 13.80 4.45
CA HIS A 108 8.11 15.19 4.91
C HIS A 108 8.28 15.26 6.44
N ASN A 109 8.32 16.47 7.00
CA ASN A 109 8.50 16.64 8.45
C ASN A 109 7.42 15.93 9.30
N THR A 110 6.26 15.62 8.72
CA THR A 110 5.09 15.06 9.39
C THR A 110 4.56 13.78 8.73
N SER A 111 5.27 13.17 7.78
CA SER A 111 4.72 12.02 7.03
C SER A 111 5.75 10.95 6.71
N TYR A 112 5.28 9.71 6.76
CA TYR A 112 6.05 8.51 6.56
C TYR A 112 5.45 7.71 5.40
N ASP A 113 6.32 7.19 4.54
CA ASP A 113 5.96 6.29 3.43
C ASP A 113 6.39 4.87 3.78
N PHE A 114 5.42 3.96 3.82
CA PHE A 114 5.59 2.53 4.05
C PHE A 114 5.37 1.81 2.72
N GLY A 115 6.43 1.22 2.16
CA GLY A 115 6.40 0.61 0.84
C GLY A 115 6.57 -0.91 0.87
N LEU A 116 5.69 -1.63 0.18
CA LEU A 116 5.85 -3.04 -0.16
C LEU A 116 5.94 -3.21 -1.67
N LYS A 117 7.01 -3.85 -2.15
CA LYS A 117 7.19 -4.09 -3.58
C LYS A 117 6.84 -5.52 -3.94
N ILE A 118 5.86 -5.69 -4.82
CA ILE A 118 5.36 -7.00 -5.24
C ILE A 118 5.43 -7.16 -6.76
N LYS A 119 5.52 -8.42 -7.18
CA LYS A 119 5.18 -8.87 -8.52
C LYS A 119 3.82 -9.56 -8.44
N TYR A 120 2.91 -9.18 -9.31
CA TYR A 120 1.58 -9.78 -9.42
C TYR A 120 1.38 -10.28 -10.85
N THR A 121 1.00 -11.55 -11.00
CA THR A 121 0.76 -12.19 -12.29
C THR A 121 -0.64 -12.77 -12.33
N GLU A 122 -1.38 -12.56 -13.42
CA GLU A 122 -2.65 -13.24 -13.63
C GLU A 122 -2.41 -14.76 -13.82
N ALA A 123 -3.13 -15.57 -13.06
CA ALA A 123 -2.98 -17.01 -12.95
C ALA A 123 -3.71 -17.77 -14.06
N ASN A 124 -4.53 -17.09 -14.89
CA ASN A 124 -5.28 -17.66 -16.02
C ASN A 124 -6.07 -18.93 -15.62
N GLY A 125 -6.79 -18.86 -14.51
CA GLY A 125 -7.58 -19.97 -13.97
C GLY A 125 -6.79 -21.01 -13.17
N ALA A 126 -5.47 -20.85 -12.99
CA ALA A 126 -4.73 -21.61 -11.98
C ALA A 126 -5.09 -21.13 -10.55
N GLU A 127 -4.74 -21.95 -9.56
CA GLU A 127 -4.95 -21.61 -8.15
C GLU A 127 -4.07 -20.40 -7.75
N PRO A 128 -4.63 -19.39 -7.06
CA PRO A 128 -3.87 -18.27 -6.54
C PRO A 128 -2.73 -18.76 -5.61
N SER A 129 -1.57 -18.12 -5.68
CA SER A 129 -0.41 -18.53 -4.89
C SER A 129 0.52 -17.37 -4.56
N ILE A 130 1.30 -17.53 -3.50
CA ILE A 130 2.30 -16.55 -3.08
C ILE A 130 3.67 -17.21 -2.89
N LYS A 131 4.71 -16.50 -3.31
CA LYS A 131 6.10 -16.89 -3.15
C LYS A 131 6.93 -15.72 -2.63
N HIS A 132 7.66 -15.94 -1.54
CA HIS A 132 8.68 -15.01 -1.06
C HIS A 132 9.87 -15.00 -2.02
N MET A 133 10.31 -13.81 -2.44
CA MET A 133 11.36 -13.61 -3.45
C MET A 133 12.65 -13.05 -2.85
N ALA A 134 12.56 -12.05 -1.97
CA ALA A 134 13.72 -11.43 -1.34
C ALA A 134 13.36 -10.75 -0.02
N THR A 135 14.35 -10.55 0.85
CA THR A 135 14.20 -9.74 2.08
C THR A 135 14.78 -8.35 1.85
N PHE A 136 13.96 -7.31 2.06
CA PHE A 136 14.42 -5.92 1.99
C PHE A 136 15.42 -5.61 3.12
N GLY A 137 16.52 -4.92 2.83
CA GLY A 137 17.44 -4.40 3.86
C GLY A 137 18.51 -5.34 4.44
N LYS A 138 18.62 -6.62 4.02
CA LYS A 138 19.77 -7.49 4.40
C LYS A 138 20.79 -7.64 3.26
N ASP A 139 22.06 -7.54 3.62
CA ASP A 139 23.25 -7.70 2.77
C ASP A 139 23.06 -8.79 1.73
N ASN A 140 22.91 -8.41 0.47
CA ASN A 140 22.80 -9.37 -0.61
C ASN A 140 23.39 -8.69 -1.87
N LYS A 141 23.99 -9.41 -2.79
CA LYS A 141 24.70 -8.81 -3.94
C LYS A 141 24.05 -9.29 -5.24
N GLY A 142 22.82 -8.83 -5.55
CA GLY A 142 22.07 -9.28 -6.73
C GLY A 142 20.81 -8.45 -7.06
N GLN A 143 20.35 -8.50 -8.32
CA GLN A 143 19.23 -7.73 -8.87
C GLN A 143 17.83 -8.23 -8.45
N SER A 144 17.72 -9.43 -7.88
CA SER A 144 16.46 -10.05 -7.41
C SER A 144 15.84 -9.42 -6.15
N LYS A 145 16.34 -8.26 -5.72
CA LYS A 145 16.03 -7.64 -4.41
C LYS A 145 14.95 -6.58 -4.40
N ALA A 146 14.54 -6.11 -5.56
CA ALA A 146 13.61 -4.99 -5.63
C ALA A 146 12.15 -5.43 -5.45
N ILE A 147 11.87 -6.73 -5.43
CA ILE A 147 10.54 -7.32 -5.26
C ILE A 147 10.60 -8.32 -4.11
N GLU A 148 9.73 -8.15 -3.13
CA GLU A 148 9.70 -8.97 -1.92
C GLU A 148 8.84 -10.23 -2.12
N TRP A 149 7.71 -10.08 -2.81
CA TRP A 149 6.74 -11.15 -3.00
C TRP A 149 6.34 -11.28 -4.47
N HIS A 150 6.18 -12.52 -4.93
CA HIS A 150 5.50 -12.85 -6.17
C HIS A 150 4.16 -13.49 -5.83
N ILE A 151 3.09 -12.82 -6.24
CA ILE A 151 1.70 -13.26 -6.10
C ILE A 151 1.17 -13.63 -7.48
N LYS A 152 0.42 -14.73 -7.53
CA LYS A 152 -0.41 -15.10 -8.66
C LYS A 152 -1.86 -15.09 -8.20
N GLY A 153 -2.73 -14.42 -8.93
CA GLY A 153 -4.17 -14.40 -8.66
C GLY A 153 -4.99 -14.39 -9.94
N GLN A 154 -6.29 -14.53 -9.84
CA GLN A 154 -7.18 -14.78 -10.96
C GLN A 154 -7.61 -13.54 -11.73
N GLY A 155 -7.34 -12.35 -11.20
CA GLY A 155 -7.64 -11.10 -11.89
C GLY A 155 -6.83 -9.92 -11.37
N ASP A 156 -7.48 -8.76 -11.34
CA ASP A 156 -7.02 -7.58 -10.63
C ASP A 156 -6.97 -7.83 -9.12
N PHE A 157 -6.22 -7.02 -8.39
CA PHE A 157 -6.18 -7.08 -6.93
C PHE A 157 -6.60 -5.77 -6.26
N ALA A 158 -7.12 -5.88 -5.05
CA ALA A 158 -7.14 -4.79 -4.10
C ALA A 158 -6.00 -4.99 -3.09
N TRP A 159 -5.62 -3.95 -2.39
CA TRP A 159 -4.83 -4.11 -1.18
C TRP A 159 -5.37 -3.23 -0.06
N VAL A 160 -5.25 -3.76 1.15
CA VAL A 160 -5.75 -3.18 2.38
C VAL A 160 -4.55 -2.76 3.21
N ALA A 161 -4.51 -1.49 3.60
CA ALA A 161 -3.52 -0.92 4.51
C ALA A 161 -4.19 -0.68 5.86
N GLU A 162 -3.72 -1.33 6.91
CA GLU A 162 -4.15 -1.12 8.29
C GLU A 162 -3.04 -0.41 9.06
N PHE A 163 -3.34 0.75 9.63
CA PHE A 163 -2.39 1.65 10.28
C PHE A 163 -2.46 1.49 11.79
N TYR A 164 -1.33 1.30 12.44
CA TYR A 164 -1.28 1.06 13.88
C TYR A 164 -0.39 2.05 14.62
N PHE A 165 -0.85 2.44 15.81
CA PHE A 165 -0.02 3.13 16.79
C PHE A 165 0.99 2.17 17.44
N GLU A 166 1.96 2.72 18.19
CA GLU A 166 3.01 1.93 18.86
C GLU A 166 2.45 0.93 19.90
N ASP A 167 1.30 1.22 20.49
CA ASP A 167 0.61 0.33 21.44
C ASP A 167 -0.16 -0.82 20.76
N GLY A 168 -0.19 -0.85 19.43
CA GLY A 168 -0.91 -1.83 18.62
C GLY A 168 -2.40 -1.53 18.42
N THR A 169 -2.87 -0.34 18.82
CA THR A 169 -4.22 0.12 18.50
C THR A 169 -4.34 0.43 17.00
N LEU A 170 -5.38 -0.12 16.35
CA LEU A 170 -5.72 0.19 14.97
C LEU A 170 -6.23 1.63 14.90
N GLU A 171 -5.56 2.46 14.11
CA GLU A 171 -5.97 3.85 13.87
C GLU A 171 -6.98 3.92 12.71
N GLY A 172 -6.73 3.16 11.64
CA GLY A 172 -7.50 3.27 10.42
C GLY A 172 -7.17 2.21 9.38
N THR A 173 -8.03 2.13 8.37
CA THR A 173 -7.92 1.18 7.26
C THR A 173 -8.18 1.90 5.94
N VAL A 174 -7.33 1.67 4.93
CA VAL A 174 -7.51 2.19 3.57
C VAL A 174 -7.46 1.03 2.58
N VAL A 175 -8.37 1.03 1.60
CA VAL A 175 -8.40 0.04 0.51
C VAL A 175 -8.09 0.73 -0.80
N THR A 176 -7.17 0.16 -1.57
CA THR A 176 -6.79 0.66 -2.90
C THR A 176 -6.83 -0.46 -3.92
N HIS A 177 -7.39 -0.17 -5.09
CA HIS A 177 -7.50 -1.12 -6.19
C HIS A 177 -6.34 -0.96 -7.18
N CYS A 178 -5.84 -2.09 -7.67
CA CYS A 178 -4.77 -2.18 -8.64
C CYS A 178 -5.23 -2.97 -9.85
N TYR A 179 -5.06 -2.38 -11.03
CA TYR A 179 -5.36 -3.06 -12.28
C TYR A 179 -4.15 -3.89 -12.70
N VAL A 180 -4.39 -5.13 -13.10
CA VAL A 180 -3.37 -6.06 -13.58
C VAL A 180 -3.51 -6.15 -15.10
N PRO A 181 -2.41 -5.96 -15.86
CA PRO A 181 -2.49 -6.08 -17.31
C PRO A 181 -2.75 -7.55 -17.67
N PRO A 182 -3.63 -7.83 -18.65
CA PRO A 182 -3.82 -9.18 -19.14
C PRO A 182 -2.53 -9.71 -19.78
N PRO A 183 -2.28 -11.04 -19.74
CA PRO A 183 -1.12 -11.64 -20.38
C PRO A 183 -1.06 -11.33 -21.88
N PRO A 184 0.13 -11.28 -22.49
CA PRO A 184 0.23 -11.18 -23.95
C PRO A 184 -0.45 -12.36 -24.64
N LYS A 185 -1.05 -12.07 -25.79
CA LYS A 185 -1.62 -13.08 -26.68
C LYS A 185 -0.57 -13.69 -27.60
#